data_AF-A0A2D9ARE1-F1
#
_entry.id   AF-A0A2D9ARE1-F1
#
_cell.length_a   1.000
_cell.length_b   1.000
_cell.length_c   1.000
_cell.angle_alpha   90.00
_cell.angle_beta   90.00
_cell.angle_gamma   90.00
#
_symmetry.space_group_name_H-M   'P 1'
#
loop_
_entity.id
_entity.type
_entity.pdbx_description
1 polymer ?
#
loop_
_entity_poly.entity_id
_entity_poly.type
_entity_poly.pdbx_seq_one_letter_code
_entity_poly.pdbx_strand_id
1 'polypeptide(L)'
;MGAFGEIIYLILFNLLSWVLNSNSYAVLISGGFCISLNILMHSRITFRVKLSLLFAMKYILIQSFCLIISSLLSTVFNKNNISNFHIGILTLLIWTIMSYALCRVLLVNNSNNTKYF
;
A
#
# COMPACT_ATOMS: atom_id res chain seq x y z
N MET A 1 6.54 0.76 9.50
CA MET A 1 5.07 0.48 9.47
C MET A 1 4.66 -0.34 8.24
N GLY A 2 5.29 -0.19 7.06
CA GLY A 2 4.92 -0.95 5.85
C GLY A 2 4.99 -2.48 5.99
N ALA A 3 6.03 -3.02 6.64
CA ALA A 3 6.22 -4.46 6.80
C ALA A 3 5.10 -5.16 7.61
N PHE A 4 4.41 -4.46 8.52
CA PHE A 4 3.37 -5.08 9.36
C PHE A 4 2.14 -5.46 8.53
N GLY A 5 1.71 -4.59 7.61
CA GLY A 5 0.61 -4.89 6.70
C GLY A 5 0.94 -6.05 5.75
N GLU A 6 2.18 -6.10 5.23
CA GLU A 6 2.64 -7.18 4.36
C GLU A 6 2.71 -8.54 5.08
N ILE A 7 3.20 -8.58 6.33
CA ILE A 7 3.22 -9.81 7.13
C ILE A 7 1.79 -10.33 7.33
N ILE A 8 0.86 -9.45 7.69
CA ILE A 8 -0.55 -9.84 7.85
C ILE A 8 -1.14 -10.31 6.53
N TYR A 9 -0.84 -9.63 5.41
CA TYR A 9 -1.26 -10.05 4.08
C TYR A 9 -0.80 -11.48 3.76
N LEU A 10 0.48 -11.81 4.01
CA LEU A 10 1.04 -13.12 3.71
C LEU A 10 0.41 -14.21 4.59
N ILE A 11 0.22 -13.94 5.88
CA ILE A 11 -0.44 -14.88 6.80
C ILE A 11 -1.89 -15.12 6.36
N LEU A 12 -2.64 -14.05 6.09
CA LEU A 12 -4.03 -14.15 5.69
C LEU A 12 -4.16 -14.85 4.34
N PHE A 13 -3.28 -14.54 3.38
CA PHE A 13 -3.25 -15.16 2.06
C PHE A 13 -3.01 -16.67 2.17
N ASN A 14 -2.04 -17.11 2.97
CA ASN A 14 -1.77 -18.55 3.16
C ASN A 14 -2.93 -19.29 3.85
N LEU A 15 -3.58 -18.65 4.82
CA LEU A 15 -4.76 -19.25 5.47
C LEU A 15 -5.94 -19.34 4.49
N LEU A 16 -6.19 -18.26 3.75
CA LEU A 16 -7.30 -18.18 2.81
C LEU A 16 -7.07 -19.05 1.57
N SER A 17 -5.83 -19.22 1.09
CA SER A 17 -5.54 -20.12 -0.03
C SER A 17 -5.73 -21.59 0.34
N TRP A 18 -5.62 -21.92 1.63
CA TRP A 18 -5.93 -23.27 2.12
C TRP A 18 -7.43 -23.54 2.22
N VAL A 19 -8.21 -22.51 2.58
CA VAL A 19 -9.67 -22.63 2.77
C VAL A 19 -10.45 -22.39 1.48
N LEU A 20 -10.05 -21.39 0.69
CA LEU A 20 -10.66 -21.05 -0.58
C LEU A 20 -9.92 -21.78 -1.69
N ASN A 21 -10.66 -22.57 -2.46
CA ASN A 21 -10.13 -23.35 -3.59
C ASN A 21 -9.70 -22.47 -4.80
N SER A 22 -9.54 -21.16 -4.60
CA SER A 22 -9.29 -20.16 -5.63
C SER A 22 -8.35 -19.08 -5.10
N ASN A 23 -7.15 -19.02 -5.68
CA ASN A 23 -6.13 -18.03 -5.30
C ASN A 23 -6.62 -16.59 -5.53
N SER A 24 -7.44 -16.35 -6.53
CA SER A 24 -7.97 -15.00 -6.85
C SER A 24 -8.80 -14.41 -5.72
N TYR A 25 -9.71 -15.19 -5.11
CA TYR A 25 -10.49 -14.71 -3.96
C TYR A 25 -9.62 -14.54 -2.72
N ALA A 26 -8.64 -15.43 -2.51
CA ALA A 26 -7.70 -15.30 -1.40
C ALA A 26 -6.90 -13.98 -1.49
N VAL A 27 -6.36 -13.64 -2.68
CA VAL A 27 -5.66 -12.36 -2.93
C VAL A 27 -6.57 -11.16 -2.69
N LEU A 28 -7.81 -11.21 -3.17
CA LEU A 28 -8.72 -10.07 -3.09
C LEU A 28 -9.10 -9.78 -1.62
N ILE A 29 -9.40 -10.82 -0.85
CA ILE A 29 -9.75 -10.70 0.57
C ILE A 29 -8.52 -10.27 1.39
N SER A 30 -7.37 -10.92 1.22
CA SER A 30 -6.15 -10.58 1.97
C SER A 30 -5.63 -9.19 1.62
N GLY A 31 -5.65 -8.82 0.33
CA GLY A 31 -5.28 -7.49 -0.15
C GLY A 31 -6.21 -6.41 0.38
N GLY A 32 -7.52 -6.62 0.32
CA GLY A 32 -8.51 -5.68 0.85
C GLY A 32 -8.37 -5.46 2.36
N PHE A 33 -8.12 -6.54 3.11
CA PHE A 33 -7.88 -6.46 4.55
C PHE A 33 -6.56 -5.72 4.88
N CYS A 34 -5.49 -6.02 4.14
CA CYS A 34 -4.19 -5.33 4.27
C CYS A 34 -4.31 -3.82 4.04
N ILE A 35 -4.99 -3.40 2.96
CA ILE A 35 -5.22 -1.98 2.67
C ILE A 35 -6.00 -1.32 3.80
N SER A 36 -7.05 -1.97 4.30
CA SER A 36 -7.90 -1.45 5.37
C SER A 36 -7.11 -1.24 6.68
N LEU A 37 -6.29 -2.22 7.07
CA LEU A 37 -5.39 -2.09 8.22
C LEU A 37 -4.36 -1.00 8.01
N ASN A 38 -3.76 -0.90 6.83
CA ASN A 38 -2.79 0.15 6.53
C ASN A 38 -3.42 1.54 6.61
N ILE A 39 -4.64 1.74 6.12
CA ILE A 39 -5.41 2.99 6.28
C ILE A 39 -5.60 3.32 7.75
N LEU A 40 -6.03 2.35 8.56
CA LEU A 40 -6.25 2.54 10.00
C LEU A 40 -4.95 2.91 10.72
N MET A 41 -3.87 2.17 10.48
CA MET A 41 -2.55 2.41 11.08
C MET A 41 -1.99 3.76 10.66
N HIS A 42 -2.10 4.14 9.38
CA HIS A 42 -1.65 5.44 8.92
C HIS A 42 -2.49 6.59 9.47
N SER A 43 -3.80 6.43 9.59
CA SER A 43 -4.67 7.45 10.18
C SER A 43 -4.38 7.64 11.67
N ARG A 44 -4.20 6.57 12.44
CA ARG A 44 -4.06 6.62 13.91
C ARG A 44 -2.64 6.82 14.39
N ILE A 45 -1.67 6.13 13.80
CA ILE A 45 -0.30 6.05 14.31
C ILE A 45 0.63 6.98 13.55
N THR A 46 0.66 6.87 12.21
CA THR A 46 1.66 7.58 11.38
C THR A 46 1.34 9.06 11.23
N PHE A 47 0.13 9.41 10.81
CA PHE A 47 -0.26 10.79 10.50
C PHE A 47 -1.17 11.42 11.56
N ARG A 48 -1.77 10.60 12.44
CA ARG A 48 -2.67 11.02 13.53
C ARG A 48 -3.80 11.94 13.05
N VAL A 49 -4.36 11.62 11.88
CA VAL A 49 -5.47 12.35 11.24
C VAL A 49 -6.80 11.61 11.45
N LYS A 50 -7.92 12.34 11.47
CA LYS A 50 -9.25 11.73 11.57
C LYS A 50 -9.47 10.81 10.38
N LEU A 51 -9.88 9.57 10.66
CA LEU A 51 -10.31 8.64 9.64
C LEU A 51 -11.59 9.18 8.99
N SER A 52 -11.49 9.55 7.72
CA SER A 52 -12.63 9.99 6.90
C SER A 52 -12.67 9.18 5.61
N LEU A 53 -13.85 9.08 5.00
CA LEU A 53 -14.00 8.42 3.70
C LEU A 53 -13.08 9.07 2.64
N LEU A 54 -12.96 10.40 2.67
CA LEU A 54 -12.06 11.16 1.80
C LEU A 54 -10.59 10.74 2.01
N PHE A 55 -10.15 10.56 3.25
CA PHE A 55 -8.80 10.08 3.56
C PHE A 55 -8.58 8.66 3.01
N ALA A 56 -9.54 7.76 3.21
CA ALA A 56 -9.46 6.39 2.69
C ALA A 56 -9.38 6.36 1.16
N MET A 57 -10.24 7.12 0.46
CA MET A 57 -10.23 7.21 -1.00
C MET A 57 -8.92 7.76 -1.55
N LYS A 58 -8.39 8.84 -0.94
CA LYS A 58 -7.08 9.40 -1.32
C LYS A 58 -5.94 8.42 -1.06
N TYR A 59 -5.97 7.70 0.05
CA TYR A 59 -4.98 6.69 0.36
C TYR A 59 -5.00 5.55 -0.67
N ILE A 60 -6.19 5.03 -1.03
CA ILE A 60 -6.36 4.01 -2.05
C ILE A 60 -5.79 4.48 -3.40
N LEU A 61 -6.05 5.74 -3.78
CA LEU A 61 -5.54 6.33 -5.01
C LEU A 61 -4.00 6.42 -5.02
N ILE A 62 -3.39 6.80 -3.89
CA ILE A 62 -1.93 6.81 -3.76
C ILE A 62 -1.36 5.39 -3.87
N GLN A 63 -1.99 4.39 -3.21
CA GLN A 63 -1.51 3.01 -3.28
C GLN A 63 -1.63 2.42 -4.69
N SER A 64 -2.74 2.67 -5.39
CA SER A 64 -2.91 2.20 -6.77
C SER A 64 -1.90 2.86 -7.70
N PHE A 65 -1.64 4.15 -7.54
CA PHE A 65 -0.61 4.87 -8.29
C PHE A 65 0.79 4.29 -8.05
N CYS A 66 1.16 4.05 -6.79
CA CYS A 66 2.44 3.42 -6.46
C CYS A 66 2.56 1.99 -7.01
N LEU A 67 1.47 1.22 -7.01
CA LEU A 67 1.44 -0.14 -7.57
C LEU A 67 1.68 -0.12 -9.09
N ILE A 68 1.05 0.82 -9.81
CA ILE A 68 1.28 1.02 -11.25
C ILE A 68 2.74 1.38 -11.53
N ILE A 69 3.31 2.33 -10.77
CA ILE A 69 4.72 2.70 -10.90
C ILE A 69 5.63 1.50 -10.65
N SER A 70 5.40 0.75 -9.57
CA SER A 70 6.16 -0.45 -9.22
C SER A 70 6.11 -1.49 -10.35
N SER A 71 4.93 -1.72 -10.94
CA SER A 71 4.77 -2.63 -12.08
C SER A 71 5.55 -2.16 -13.31
N LEU A 72 5.46 -0.87 -13.65
CA LEU A 72 6.21 -0.31 -14.78
C LEU A 72 7.72 -0.45 -14.55
N LEU A 73 8.20 -0.12 -13.35
CA LEU A 73 9.61 -0.26 -13.00
C LEU A 73 10.10 -1.70 -13.10
N SER A 74 9.30 -2.65 -12.61
CA SER A 74 9.61 -4.08 -12.72
C SER A 74 9.73 -4.51 -14.18
N THR A 75 8.87 -4.02 -15.08
CA THR A 75 8.97 -4.35 -16.52
C THR A 75 10.22 -3.75 -17.17
N VAL A 76 10.63 -2.54 -16.77
CA VAL A 76 11.84 -1.90 -17.29
C VAL A 76 13.09 -2.63 -16.81
N PHE A 77 13.15 -3.02 -15.54
CA PHE A 77 14.31 -3.72 -15.00
C PHE A 77 14.43 -5.18 -15.47
N ASN A 78 13.30 -5.85 -15.70
CA ASN A 78 13.29 -7.18 -16.30
C ASN A 78 13.91 -7.16 -17.71
N LYS A 79 13.72 -6.09 -18.49
CA LYS A 79 14.35 -5.94 -19.80
C LYS A 79 15.87 -5.77 -19.74
N ASN A 80 16.41 -5.36 -18.59
CA ASN A 80 17.83 -5.10 -18.38
C ASN A 80 18.57 -6.28 -17.72
N ASN A 81 17.97 -7.49 -17.68
CA ASN A 81 18.55 -8.69 -17.05
C ASN A 81 18.96 -8.51 -15.57
N ILE A 82 18.33 -7.58 -14.86
CA ILE A 82 18.55 -7.43 -13.42
C ILE A 82 17.85 -8.59 -12.70
N SER A 83 18.51 -9.18 -11.71
CA SER A 83 17.91 -10.29 -10.96
C SER A 83 16.62 -9.88 -10.25
N ASN A 84 15.62 -10.77 -10.24
CA ASN A 84 14.30 -10.55 -9.62
C ASN A 84 14.38 -10.11 -8.16
N PHE A 85 15.40 -10.57 -7.42
CA PHE A 85 15.63 -10.17 -6.04
C PHE A 85 15.95 -8.67 -5.91
N HIS A 86 16.86 -8.17 -6.75
CA HIS A 86 17.22 -6.75 -6.76
C HIS A 86 16.05 -5.88 -7.21
N ILE A 87 15.29 -6.36 -8.21
CA ILE A 87 14.07 -5.68 -8.67
C ILE A 87 13.07 -5.55 -7.52
N GLY A 88 12.81 -6.64 -6.79
CA GLY A 88 11.88 -6.64 -5.65
C GLY A 88 12.28 -5.67 -4.53
N ILE A 89 13.56 -5.61 -4.18
CA ILE A 89 14.05 -4.66 -3.18
C ILE A 89 13.86 -3.22 -3.66
N LEU A 90 14.23 -2.94 -4.92
CA LEU A 90 14.23 -1.59 -5.45
C LEU A 90 12.81 -1.07 -5.65
N THR A 91 11.88 -1.91 -6.11
CA THR A 91 10.46 -1.55 -6.22
C THR A 91 9.83 -1.34 -4.85
N LEU A 92 10.15 -2.15 -3.85
CA LEU A 92 9.64 -2.00 -2.48
C LEU A 92 10.16 -0.69 -1.83
N LEU A 93 11.44 -0.37 -2.01
CA LEU A 93 12.00 0.91 -1.54
C LEU A 93 11.33 2.11 -2.21
N ILE A 94 11.18 2.08 -3.53
CA ILE A 94 10.56 3.18 -4.27
C ILE A 94 9.09 3.34 -3.89
N TRP A 95 8.35 2.23 -3.78
CA TRP A 95 6.96 2.26 -3.34
C TRP A 95 6.87 2.86 -1.94
N THR A 96 7.62 2.36 -0.97
CA THR A 96 7.53 2.85 0.42
C THR A 96 7.87 4.34 0.54
N ILE A 97 8.92 4.81 -0.14
CA ILE A 97 9.32 6.22 -0.15
C ILE A 97 8.25 7.09 -0.82
N MET A 98 7.79 6.71 -2.02
CA MET A 98 6.78 7.49 -2.75
C MET A 98 5.44 7.53 -2.02
N SER A 99 4.97 6.38 -1.53
CA SER A 99 3.73 6.29 -0.77
C SER A 99 3.79 7.18 0.47
N TYR A 100 4.90 7.17 1.22
CA TYR A 100 5.07 8.01 2.39
C TYR A 100 5.10 9.51 2.03
N ALA A 101 5.88 9.90 1.02
CA ALA A 101 6.00 11.28 0.58
C ALA A 101 4.65 11.84 0.09
N LEU A 102 3.96 11.10 -0.78
CA LEU A 102 2.64 11.48 -1.29
C LEU A 102 1.59 11.54 -0.19
N CYS A 103 1.56 10.56 0.72
CA CYS A 103 0.66 10.59 1.86
C CYS A 103 0.91 11.82 2.75
N ARG A 104 2.18 12.15 3.04
CA ARG A 104 2.52 13.34 3.83
C ARG A 104 2.04 14.61 3.11
N VAL A 105 2.38 14.77 1.83
CA VAL A 105 2.04 16.00 1.09
C VAL A 105 0.53 16.15 0.89
N LEU A 106 -0.16 15.09 0.45
CA LEU A 106 -1.57 15.18 0.05
C LEU A 106 -2.56 15.02 1.20
N LEU A 107 -2.21 14.24 2.23
CA LEU A 107 -3.12 13.95 3.35
C LEU A 107 -2.88 14.89 4.53
N VAL A 108 -1.63 15.21 4.88
CA VAL A 108 -1.33 16.09 6.02
C VAL A 108 -1.58 17.55 5.67
N ASN A 109 -1.07 18.06 4.53
CA ASN A 109 -1.26 19.47 4.19
C ASN A 109 -2.75 19.84 3.99
N ASN A 110 -3.55 18.94 3.43
CA ASN A 110 -5.00 19.17 3.32
C ASN A 110 -5.74 19.09 4.66
N SER A 111 -5.27 18.27 5.61
CA SER A 111 -5.86 18.22 6.95
C SER A 111 -5.65 19.50 7.75
N ASN A 112 -4.56 20.22 7.49
CA ASN A 112 -4.30 21.52 8.11
C ASN A 112 -5.16 22.64 7.49
N ASN A 113 -5.49 22.55 6.20
CA ASN A 113 -6.39 23.51 5.55
C ASN A 113 -7.86 23.36 5.95
N THR A 114 -8.27 22.23 6.54
CA THR A 114 -9.65 21.99 6.98
C THR A 114 -9.91 22.35 8.45
N LYS A 115 -8.93 22.97 9.13
CA LYS A 115 -9.11 23.54 10.48
C LYS A 115 -9.71 24.96 10.50
N TYR A 116 -10.04 25.51 9.34
CA TYR A 116 -10.67 26.84 9.19
C TYR A 116 -12.03 26.74 8.49
N PHE A 117 -12.94 25.92 9.02
CA PHE A 117 -14.38 26.05 8.78
C PHE A 117 -15.13 25.56 10.02
#